data_AF-A0A3D8HDL4-F1
#
_entry.id   AF-A0A3D8HDL4-F1
#
_cell.length_a   1.000
_cell.length_b   1.000
_cell.length_c   1.000
_cell.angle_alpha   90.00
_cell.angle_beta   90.00
_cell.angle_gamma   90.00
#
_symmetry.space_group_name_H-M   'P 1'
#
loop_
_entity.id
_entity.type
_entity.pdbx_description
1 polymer ?
#
loop_
_entity_poly.entity_id
_entity_poly.type
_entity_poly.pdbx_seq_one_letter_code
_entity_poly.pdbx_strand_id
1 'polypeptide(L)'
;MKSIINYIVTPFPQLARLGYYISLFGIVLIMLWIGFFKFTPTEAAGIKPLVENHFLLFWLYDVLSVQQVSNLFGVIEITTGLLLLFSLKYDALRPFAAFCLIATFLITFSFLFTTPGMWNTVDGVPITNFMILKDIPMLGLGFTYLKTKDV
;
A
#
# COMPACT_ATOMS: atom_id res chain seq x y z
N MET A 1 -13.44 41.86 4.01
CA MET A 1 -12.83 40.79 3.19
C MET A 1 -11.86 39.90 3.97
N LYS A 2 -10.87 40.44 4.72
CA LYS A 2 -9.93 39.62 5.52
C LYS A 2 -10.59 38.71 6.57
N SER A 3 -11.72 39.09 7.18
CA SER A 3 -12.38 38.23 8.18
C SER A 3 -13.09 37.01 7.58
N ILE A 4 -13.74 37.15 6.43
CA ILE A 4 -14.43 36.03 5.74
C ILE A 4 -13.41 34.96 5.30
N ILE A 5 -12.28 35.39 4.73
CA ILE A 5 -11.19 34.49 4.34
C ILE A 5 -10.65 33.75 5.57
N ASN A 6 -10.46 34.44 6.70
CA ASN A 6 -10.00 33.79 7.92
C ASN A 6 -11.01 32.76 8.45
N TYR A 7 -12.32 33.00 8.37
CA TYR A 7 -13.34 32.02 8.77
C TYR A 7 -13.36 30.78 7.86
N ILE A 8 -13.03 30.93 6.58
CA ILE A 8 -12.98 29.82 5.63
C ILE A 8 -11.71 28.98 5.83
N VAL A 9 -10.57 29.63 6.13
CA VAL A 9 -9.24 28.99 6.18
C VAL A 9 -8.87 28.46 7.57
N THR A 10 -9.46 28.98 8.66
CA THR A 10 -9.21 28.49 10.03
C THR A 10 -9.42 26.99 10.27
N PRO A 11 -10.40 26.28 9.67
CA PRO A 11 -10.55 24.84 9.87
C PRO A 11 -9.57 23.98 9.05
N PHE A 12 -8.79 24.57 8.13
CA PHE A 12 -7.95 23.81 7.19
C PHE A 12 -6.92 22.91 7.90
N PRO A 13 -6.23 23.34 8.98
CA PRO A 13 -5.31 22.47 9.70
C PRO A 13 -6.00 21.25 10.34
N GLN A 14 -7.21 21.44 10.89
CA GLN A 14 -7.98 20.36 11.50
C GLN A 14 -8.48 19.36 10.44
N LEU A 15 -8.93 19.87 9.29
CA LEU A 15 -9.34 19.03 8.16
C LEU A 15 -8.16 18.25 7.56
N ALA A 16 -6.98 18.87 7.45
CA ALA A 16 -5.76 18.20 7.00
C ALA A 16 -5.34 17.09 7.98
N ARG A 17 -5.41 17.35 9.29
CA ARG A 17 -5.15 16.34 10.33
C ARG A 17 -6.16 15.19 10.27
N LEU A 18 -7.44 15.49 10.06
CA LEU A 18 -8.47 14.47 9.86
C LEU A 18 -8.17 13.61 8.63
N GLY A 19 -7.84 14.25 7.50
CA GLY A 19 -7.43 13.57 6.27
C GLY A 19 -6.24 12.64 6.50
N TYR A 20 -5.21 13.10 7.22
CA TYR A 20 -4.06 12.27 7.60
C TYR A 20 -4.48 11.01 8.36
N TYR A 21 -5.33 11.12 9.39
CA TYR A 21 -5.76 9.96 10.17
C TYR A 21 -6.68 9.04 9.37
N ILE A 22 -7.59 9.57 8.54
CA ILE A 22 -8.42 8.76 7.63
C ILE A 22 -7.53 7.94 6.70
N SER A 23 -6.53 8.58 6.08
CA SER A 23 -5.56 7.92 5.23
C SER A 23 -4.74 6.87 5.98
N LEU A 24 -4.26 7.18 7.19
CA LEU A 24 -3.51 6.25 8.04
C LEU A 24 -4.32 5.01 8.36
N PHE A 25 -5.50 5.18 8.97
CA PHE A 25 -6.34 4.06 9.37
C PHE A 25 -6.89 3.29 8.16
N GLY A 26 -7.15 3.97 7.05
CA GLY A 26 -7.52 3.33 5.78
C GLY A 26 -6.42 2.40 5.25
N ILE A 27 -5.16 2.87 5.25
CA ILE A 27 -4.02 2.03 4.85
C ILE A 27 -3.84 0.85 5.82
N VAL A 28 -3.88 1.11 7.13
CA VAL A 28 -3.77 0.05 8.15
C VAL A 28 -4.84 -1.02 7.93
N LEU A 29 -6.10 -0.61 7.72
CA LEU A 29 -7.20 -1.52 7.45
C LEU A 29 -6.94 -2.36 6.19
N ILE A 30 -6.55 -1.73 5.08
CA ILE A 30 -6.27 -2.44 3.82
C ILE A 30 -5.14 -3.44 4.00
N MET A 31 -4.04 -3.05 4.65
CA MET A 31 -2.88 -3.91 4.87
C MET A 31 -3.21 -5.12 5.75
N LEU A 32 -3.99 -4.94 6.81
CA LEU A 32 -4.43 -6.04 7.66
C LEU A 32 -5.43 -6.96 6.93
N TRP A 33 -6.35 -6.39 6.16
CA TRP A 33 -7.42 -7.15 5.49
C TRP A 33 -6.88 -7.97 4.32
N ILE A 34 -6.13 -7.35 3.41
CA ILE A 34 -5.50 -8.04 2.29
C ILE A 34 -4.43 -9.01 2.82
N GLY A 35 -3.64 -8.59 3.81
CA GLY A 35 -2.62 -9.44 4.41
C GLY A 35 -3.20 -10.71 5.04
N PHE A 36 -4.37 -10.63 5.67
CA PHE A 36 -5.08 -11.82 6.15
C PHE A 36 -5.62 -12.68 5.00
N PHE A 37 -6.09 -12.07 3.91
CA PHE A 37 -6.59 -12.80 2.74
C PHE A 37 -5.50 -13.62 2.03
N LYS A 38 -4.23 -13.22 2.12
CA LYS A 38 -3.07 -13.95 1.57
C LYS A 38 -2.90 -15.38 2.11
N PHE A 39 -3.49 -15.70 3.26
CA PHE A 39 -3.46 -17.05 3.83
C PHE A 39 -4.48 -18.01 3.18
N THR A 40 -5.24 -17.55 2.19
CA THR A 40 -6.19 -18.38 1.44
C THR A 40 -5.56 -18.97 0.18
N PRO A 41 -5.98 -20.18 -0.25
CA PRO A 41 -5.52 -20.77 -1.50
C PRO A 41 -5.90 -19.96 -2.74
N THR A 42 -7.08 -19.31 -2.71
CA THR A 42 -7.58 -18.47 -3.80
C THR A 42 -6.65 -17.29 -4.05
N GLU A 43 -6.26 -16.59 -2.98
CA GLU A 43 -5.34 -15.46 -3.12
C GLU A 43 -3.93 -15.92 -3.52
N ALA A 44 -3.46 -17.05 -2.98
CA ALA A 44 -2.18 -17.63 -3.36
C ALA A 44 -2.12 -17.95 -4.88
N ALA A 45 -3.20 -18.50 -5.44
CA ALA A 45 -3.32 -18.73 -6.87
C ALA A 45 -3.40 -17.41 -7.67
N GLY A 46 -4.06 -16.39 -7.13
CA GLY A 46 -4.20 -15.07 -7.76
C GLY A 46 -2.88 -14.31 -7.90
N ILE A 47 -2.00 -14.38 -6.89
CA ILE A 47 -0.72 -13.66 -6.91
C ILE A 47 0.39 -14.38 -7.68
N LYS A 48 0.25 -15.70 -7.87
CA LYS A 48 1.23 -16.53 -8.57
C LYS A 48 1.74 -15.93 -9.89
N PRO A 49 0.87 -15.55 -10.85
CA PRO A 49 1.33 -14.95 -12.10
C PRO A 49 2.04 -13.61 -11.89
N LEU A 50 1.69 -12.84 -10.85
CA LEU A 50 2.36 -11.56 -10.55
C LEU A 50 3.83 -11.80 -10.19
N VAL A 51 4.06 -12.77 -9.31
CA VAL A 51 5.38 -13.08 -8.76
C VAL A 51 6.25 -13.81 -9.78
N GLU A 52 5.70 -14.77 -10.53
CA GLU A 52 6.45 -15.53 -11.56
C GLU A 52 7.02 -14.65 -12.68
N ASN A 53 6.32 -13.57 -13.04
CA ASN A 53 6.75 -12.68 -14.09
C ASN A 53 7.61 -11.50 -13.59
N HIS A 54 7.83 -11.37 -12.28
CA HIS A 54 8.53 -10.22 -11.71
C HIS A 54 10.04 -10.45 -11.58
N PHE A 55 10.86 -9.56 -12.16
CA PHE A 55 12.32 -9.69 -12.25
C PHE A 55 13.07 -9.80 -10.90
N LEU A 56 12.51 -9.31 -9.79
CA LEU A 56 13.10 -9.48 -8.45
C LEU A 56 12.57 -10.69 -7.67
N LEU A 57 11.43 -11.26 -8.08
CA LEU A 57 10.66 -12.20 -7.25
C LEU A 57 10.45 -13.56 -7.92
N PHE A 58 10.79 -13.70 -9.20
CA PHE A 58 10.59 -14.92 -10.00
C PHE A 58 11.15 -16.18 -9.32
N TRP A 59 12.29 -16.05 -8.63
CA TRP A 59 13.00 -17.15 -7.97
C TRP A 59 12.30 -17.66 -6.70
N LEU A 60 11.32 -16.93 -6.14
CA LEU A 60 10.68 -17.33 -4.89
C LEU A 60 10.01 -18.71 -5.00
N TYR A 61 9.48 -19.05 -6.18
CA TYR A 61 8.84 -20.35 -6.39
C TYR A 61 9.82 -21.51 -6.60
N ASP A 62 11.12 -21.22 -6.79
CA ASP A 62 12.15 -22.25 -6.83
C ASP A 62 12.46 -22.80 -5.42
N VAL A 63 12.16 -22.01 -4.38
CA VAL A 63 12.47 -22.32 -2.98
C VAL A 63 11.25 -22.49 -2.08
N LEU A 64 10.11 -21.86 -2.43
CA LEU A 64 8.88 -21.85 -1.64
C LEU A 64 7.70 -22.31 -2.50
N SER A 65 6.73 -22.97 -1.86
CA SER A 65 5.46 -23.29 -2.51
C SER A 65 4.61 -22.03 -2.77
N VAL A 66 3.62 -22.16 -3.66
CA VAL A 66 2.66 -21.10 -3.99
C VAL A 66 2.04 -20.47 -2.73
N GLN A 67 1.60 -21.32 -1.79
CA GLN A 67 1.00 -20.86 -0.55
C GLN A 67 2.02 -20.20 0.38
N GLN A 68 3.25 -20.71 0.47
CA GLN A 68 4.28 -20.12 1.33
C GLN A 68 4.69 -18.73 0.87
N VAL A 69 4.80 -18.51 -0.45
CA VAL A 69 5.03 -17.16 -1.00
C VAL A 69 3.86 -16.25 -0.63
N SER A 70 2.62 -16.69 -0.83
CA SER A 70 1.44 -15.89 -0.43
C SER A 70 1.46 -15.54 1.06
N ASN A 71 1.72 -16.52 1.92
CA ASN A 71 1.85 -16.30 3.36
C ASN A 71 2.96 -15.29 3.69
N LEU A 72 4.09 -15.32 2.98
CA LEU A 72 5.19 -14.34 3.15
C LEU A 72 4.70 -12.92 2.87
N PHE A 73 4.02 -12.68 1.74
CA PHE A 73 3.40 -11.38 1.46
C PHE A 73 2.37 -10.99 2.53
N GLY A 74 1.54 -11.93 2.98
CA GLY A 74 0.58 -11.70 4.05
C GLY A 74 1.22 -11.26 5.37
N VAL A 75 2.32 -11.91 5.77
CA VAL A 75 3.09 -11.52 6.97
C VAL A 75 3.68 -10.11 6.81
N ILE A 76 4.23 -9.79 5.64
CA ILE A 76 4.78 -8.45 5.35
C ILE A 76 3.68 -7.39 5.45
N GLU A 77 2.53 -7.63 4.83
CA GLU A 77 1.40 -6.69 4.82
C GLU A 77 0.84 -6.47 6.24
N ILE A 78 0.58 -7.54 6.99
CA ILE A 78 0.09 -7.46 8.37
C ILE A 78 1.11 -6.72 9.26
N THR A 79 2.39 -7.10 9.18
CA THR A 79 3.45 -6.48 9.98
C THR A 79 3.57 -5.00 9.67
N THR A 80 3.49 -4.62 8.40
CA THR A 80 3.53 -3.20 7.98
C THR A 80 2.32 -2.43 8.50
N GLY A 81 1.12 -3.00 8.44
CA GLY A 81 -0.10 -2.41 9.02
C GLY A 81 0.02 -2.19 10.53
N LEU A 82 0.57 -3.17 11.26
CA LEU A 82 0.83 -3.05 12.70
C LEU A 82 1.91 -2.02 13.01
N LEU A 83 3.01 -1.98 12.23
CA LEU A 83 4.06 -0.97 12.37
C LEU A 83 3.49 0.45 12.19
N LEU A 84 2.66 0.66 11.16
CA LEU A 84 1.97 1.94 10.95
C LEU A 84 1.10 2.31 12.16
N LEU A 85 0.30 1.38 12.66
CA LEU A 85 -0.56 1.61 13.81
C LEU A 85 0.24 1.96 15.08
N PHE A 86 1.30 1.20 15.39
CA PHE A 86 2.14 1.46 16.56
C PHE A 86 3.02 2.70 16.41
N SER A 87 3.34 3.12 15.19
CA SER A 87 4.09 4.35 14.91
C SER A 87 3.35 5.62 15.34
N LEU A 88 2.03 5.55 15.60
CA LEU A 88 1.27 6.64 16.22
C LEU A 88 1.80 6.99 17.61
N LYS A 89 2.13 5.96 18.39
CA LYS A 89 2.60 6.07 19.77
C LYS A 89 4.12 6.09 19.87
N TYR A 90 4.81 5.30 19.04
CA TYR A 90 6.26 5.12 19.11
C TYR A 90 6.92 5.69 17.86
N ASP A 91 7.45 6.91 17.95
CA ASP A 91 8.03 7.62 16.79
C ASP A 91 9.23 6.88 16.16
N ALA A 92 9.94 6.08 16.96
CA ALA A 92 11.02 5.22 16.48
C ALA A 92 10.58 4.19 15.41
N LEU A 93 9.30 3.83 15.36
CA LEU A 93 8.76 2.88 14.37
C LEU A 93 8.39 3.53 13.04
N ARG A 94 8.28 4.87 12.97
CA ARG A 94 7.82 5.58 11.77
C ARG A 94 8.70 5.33 10.54
N PRO A 95 10.05 5.39 10.61
CA PRO A 95 10.88 5.12 9.44
C PRO A 95 10.69 3.69 8.93
N PHE A 96 10.63 2.71 9.83
CA PHE A 96 10.40 1.30 9.47
C PHE A 96 9.04 1.10 8.80
N ALA A 97 7.98 1.68 9.37
CA ALA A 97 6.66 1.64 8.79
C ALA A 97 6.64 2.26 7.38
N ALA A 98 7.29 3.42 7.20
CA ALA A 98 7.39 4.10 5.91
C ALA A 98 8.15 3.26 4.87
N PHE A 99 9.32 2.71 5.24
CA PHE A 99 10.12 1.88 4.32
C PHE A 99 9.37 0.62 3.90
N CYS A 100 8.77 -0.11 4.84
CA CYS A 100 7.98 -1.30 4.53
C CYS A 100 6.78 -0.96 3.62
N LEU A 101 6.10 0.17 3.88
CA LEU A 101 4.96 0.60 3.08
C LEU A 101 5.36 0.98 1.66
N ILE A 102 6.42 1.77 1.52
CA ILE A 102 6.98 2.18 0.22
C ILE A 102 7.43 0.95 -0.56
N ALA A 103 8.20 0.05 0.06
CA ALA A 103 8.68 -1.16 -0.60
C ALA A 103 7.51 -2.04 -1.07
N THR A 104 6.50 -2.23 -0.23
CA THR A 104 5.31 -3.02 -0.58
C THR A 104 4.60 -2.44 -1.80
N PHE A 105 4.26 -1.15 -1.79
CA PHE A 105 3.53 -0.55 -2.90
C PHE A 105 4.38 -0.32 -4.15
N LEU A 106 5.70 -0.17 -4.03
CA LEU A 106 6.58 -0.16 -5.20
C LEU A 106 6.60 -1.52 -5.90
N ILE A 107 6.69 -2.62 -5.13
CA ILE A 107 6.62 -3.98 -5.67
C ILE A 107 5.24 -4.27 -6.26
N THR A 108 4.16 -3.88 -5.57
CA THR A 108 2.81 -4.11 -6.11
C THR A 108 2.58 -3.29 -7.37
N PHE A 109 3.03 -2.03 -7.40
CA PHE A 109 2.91 -1.17 -8.57
C PHE A 109 3.75 -1.69 -9.76
N SER A 110 4.94 -2.24 -9.52
CA SER A 110 5.76 -2.80 -10.59
C SER A 110 5.11 -4.00 -11.28
N PHE A 111 4.18 -4.71 -10.62
CA PHE A 111 3.40 -5.79 -11.26
C PHE A 111 2.62 -5.34 -12.49
N LEU A 112 2.24 -4.06 -12.60
CA LEU A 112 1.60 -3.52 -13.82
C LEU A 112 2.51 -3.63 -15.04
N PHE A 113 3.83 -3.54 -14.84
CA PHE A 113 4.81 -3.52 -15.93
C PHE A 113 5.48 -4.88 -16.13
N THR A 114 5.56 -5.69 -15.08
CA THR A 114 6.20 -7.02 -15.16
C THR A 114 5.22 -8.12 -15.56
N THR A 115 3.92 -7.98 -15.26
CA THR A 115 2.96 -9.07 -15.47
C THR A 115 2.20 -8.91 -16.79
N PRO A 116 2.18 -9.93 -17.65
CA PRO A 116 1.34 -9.94 -18.86
C PRO A 116 -0.15 -9.82 -18.53
N GLY A 117 -0.91 -9.15 -19.40
CA GLY A 117 -2.37 -9.04 -19.27
C GLY A 117 -2.87 -7.95 -18.31
N MET A 118 -1.96 -7.15 -17.72
CA MET A 118 -2.32 -6.04 -16.84
C MET A 118 -2.90 -4.81 -17.55
N TRP A 119 -2.69 -4.71 -18.85
CA TRP A 119 -3.17 -3.61 -19.70
C TRP A 119 -4.10 -4.17 -20.75
N ASN A 120 -5.27 -3.56 -20.89
CA ASN A 120 -6.29 -3.95 -21.86
C ASN A 120 -6.94 -2.70 -22.45
N THR A 121 -7.63 -2.85 -23.57
CA THR A 121 -8.44 -1.77 -24.16
C THR A 121 -9.90 -2.20 -24.15
N VAL A 122 -10.76 -1.41 -23.52
CA VAL A 122 -12.21 -1.64 -23.51
C VAL A 122 -12.86 -0.42 -24.15
N ASP A 123 -13.67 -0.65 -25.19
CA ASP A 123 -14.37 0.39 -25.94
C ASP A 123 -13.47 1.54 -26.42
N GLY A 124 -12.22 1.21 -26.80
CA GLY A 124 -11.22 2.18 -27.26
C GLY A 124 -10.51 2.94 -26.12
N VAL A 125 -10.82 2.67 -24.86
CA VAL A 125 -10.18 3.27 -23.69
C VAL A 125 -9.12 2.31 -23.10
N PRO A 126 -7.87 2.75 -22.93
CA PRO A 126 -6.86 1.94 -22.24
C PRO A 126 -7.20 1.84 -20.75
N ILE A 127 -7.32 0.60 -20.26
CA ILE A 127 -7.57 0.28 -18.86
C ILE A 127 -6.45 -0.60 -18.31
N THR A 128 -6.33 -0.62 -16.98
CA THR A 128 -5.37 -1.46 -16.27
C THR A 128 -6.00 -2.08 -15.03
N ASN A 129 -5.24 -2.87 -14.28
CA ASN A 129 -5.69 -3.44 -13.03
C ASN A 129 -5.91 -2.35 -11.97
N PHE A 130 -7.18 -2.00 -11.73
CA PHE A 130 -7.55 -0.97 -10.77
C PHE A 130 -7.18 -1.30 -9.33
N MET A 131 -7.05 -2.58 -8.98
CA MET A 131 -6.63 -3.00 -7.64
C MET A 131 -5.15 -2.70 -7.37
N ILE A 132 -4.32 -2.64 -8.42
CA ILE A 132 -2.93 -2.20 -8.31
C ILE A 132 -2.85 -0.68 -8.48
N LEU A 133 -3.65 -0.09 -9.37
CA LEU A 133 -3.63 1.36 -9.62
C LEU A 133 -4.00 2.19 -8.36
N LYS A 134 -4.90 1.67 -7.51
CA LYS A 134 -5.26 2.30 -6.23
C LYS A 134 -4.09 2.41 -5.24
N ASP A 135 -2.97 1.73 -5.48
CA ASP A 135 -1.82 1.75 -4.57
C ASP A 135 -0.97 3.01 -4.74
N ILE A 136 -1.11 3.77 -5.83
CA ILE A 136 -0.35 5.01 -6.08
C ILE A 136 -0.57 6.04 -4.95
N PRO A 137 -1.81 6.38 -4.54
CA PRO A 137 -2.03 7.24 -3.37
C PRO A 137 -1.39 6.71 -2.09
N MET A 138 -1.38 5.39 -1.88
CA MET A 138 -0.84 4.75 -0.68
C MET A 138 0.69 4.81 -0.66
N LEU A 139 1.33 4.66 -1.82
CA LEU A 139 2.76 4.92 -2.02
C LEU A 139 3.11 6.37 -1.70
N GLY A 140 2.35 7.33 -2.24
CA GLY A 140 2.52 8.76 -1.95
C GLY A 140 2.40 9.06 -0.45
N LEU A 141 1.41 8.46 0.22
CA LEU A 141 1.27 8.55 1.68
C LEU A 141 2.48 7.94 2.40
N GLY A 142 3.01 6.81 1.94
CA GLY A 142 4.26 6.23 2.44
C GLY A 142 5.43 7.21 2.47
N PHE A 143 5.63 7.99 1.40
CA PHE A 143 6.64 9.04 1.38
C PHE A 143 6.37 10.16 2.39
N THR A 144 5.10 10.48 2.69
CA THR A 144 4.80 11.47 3.72
C THR A 144 5.12 10.99 5.14
N TYR A 145 5.10 9.67 5.39
CA TYR A 145 5.54 9.09 6.67
C TYR A 145 7.05 9.16 6.92
N LEU A 146 7.86 9.36 5.87
CA LEU A 146 9.30 9.58 6.04
C LEU A 146 9.59 10.88 6.80
N LYS A 147 8.64 11.84 6.83
CA LYS A 147 8.77 13.02 7.69
C LYS A 147 8.60 12.62 9.16
N THR A 148 9.57 13.02 9.98
CA THR A 148 9.45 13.12 11.44
C THR A 148 8.27 14.00 11.80
N LYS A 149 7.62 13.74 12.95
CA LYS A 149 6.47 14.54 13.43
C LYS A 149 6.90 16.00 13.62
N ASP A 150 6.71 16.81 12.59
CA ASP A 150 6.47 18.24 12.75
C ASP A 150 4.96 18.40 12.58
N VAL A 151 4.28 18.50 13.72
CA VAL A 151 2.82 18.69 13.83
C VAL A 151 2.41 20.02 13.21
#